data_AF-A0A357M310-F1
#
_entry.id   AF-A0A357M310-F1
#
_cell.length_a   1.000
_cell.length_b   1.000
_cell.length_c   1.000
_cell.angle_alpha   90.00
_cell.angle_beta   90.00
_cell.angle_gamma   90.00
#
_symmetry.space_group_name_H-M   'P 1'
#
loop_
_entity.id
_entity.type
_entity.pdbx_description
1 polymer ?
#
loop_
_entity_poly.entity_id
_entity_poly.type
_entity_poly.pdbx_seq_one_letter_code
_entity_poly.pdbx_strand_id
1 'polypeptide(L)'
;MYGVPVNRVNKVMETLQLLDKEKAKVSSLSKGWKQRVLIARALLHKPQVLFLDEPTSGLDPNSASLIRNHIKRIQEEGTTIVLTTHDMHEAEELSDRVGIMHAGALVALDEPHRLKTIYGKPEIEVKYQQDGKVVMKSWPIAEEAVNFAYIYG
;
A
#
# COMPACT_ATOMS: atom_id res chain seq x y z
N MET A 1 7.89 -28.78 -5.45
CA MET A 1 8.16 -27.57 -6.26
C MET A 1 9.12 -26.69 -5.46
N TYR A 2 10.26 -26.31 -6.06
CA TYR A 2 11.34 -25.43 -5.54
C TYR A 2 12.40 -25.99 -4.57
N GLY A 3 12.33 -27.25 -4.12
CA GLY A 3 13.35 -27.79 -3.21
C GLY A 3 13.50 -26.99 -1.90
N VAL A 4 12.47 -26.21 -1.55
CA VAL A 4 12.49 -25.28 -0.42
C VAL A 4 12.42 -26.09 0.87
N PRO A 5 13.35 -25.87 1.82
CA PRO A 5 13.32 -26.52 3.12
C PRO A 5 11.98 -26.33 3.85
N VAL A 6 11.48 -27.36 4.55
CA VAL A 6 10.21 -27.30 5.29
C VAL A 6 10.20 -26.18 6.32
N ASN A 7 11.34 -25.91 6.98
CA ASN A 7 11.47 -24.79 7.92
C ASN A 7 11.20 -23.42 7.26
N ARG A 8 11.48 -23.27 5.96
CA ARG A 8 11.18 -22.04 5.22
C ARG A 8 9.69 -21.94 4.93
N VAL A 9 9.02 -23.04 4.59
CA VAL A 9 7.56 -23.06 4.42
C VAL A 9 6.89 -22.62 5.72
N ASN A 10 7.27 -23.21 6.86
CA ASN A 10 6.71 -22.85 8.17
C ASN A 10 6.96 -21.38 8.51
N LYS A 11 8.19 -20.88 8.33
CA LYS A 11 8.49 -19.45 8.57
C LYS A 11 7.60 -18.53 7.73
N VAL A 12 7.40 -18.83 6.44
CA VAL A 12 6.54 -18.01 5.56
C VAL A 12 5.08 -18.10 5.99
N MET A 13 4.61 -19.28 6.38
CA MET A 13 3.25 -19.49 6.89
C MET A 13 3.02 -18.72 8.20
N GLU A 14 4.01 -18.65 9.09
CA GLU A 14 3.98 -17.83 10.30
C GLU A 14 3.94 -16.34 9.98
N THR A 15 4.85 -15.84 9.13
CA THR A 15 4.93 -14.42 8.74
C THR A 15 3.60 -13.92 8.18
N LEU A 16 2.86 -14.76 7.45
CA LEU A 16 1.59 -14.41 6.81
C LEU A 16 0.35 -14.95 7.55
N GLN A 17 0.52 -15.48 8.76
CA GLN A 17 -0.56 -16.02 9.59
C GLN A 17 -1.43 -17.06 8.87
N LEU A 18 -0.81 -17.97 8.11
CA LEU A 18 -1.48 -18.98 7.29
C LEU A 18 -1.56 -20.37 7.96
N LEU A 19 -0.96 -20.56 9.14
CA LEU A 19 -0.92 -21.87 9.81
C LEU A 19 -2.31 -22.49 10.00
N ASP A 20 -3.30 -21.69 10.43
CA ASP A 20 -4.68 -22.15 10.65
C ASP A 20 -5.44 -22.50 9.34
N LYS A 21 -4.82 -22.23 8.19
CA LYS A 21 -5.38 -22.46 6.86
C LYS A 21 -4.53 -23.43 6.02
N GLU A 22 -3.57 -24.12 6.61
CA GLU A 22 -2.66 -25.04 5.91
C GLU A 22 -3.39 -26.09 5.06
N LYS A 23 -4.46 -26.68 5.61
CA LYS A 23 -5.26 -27.73 4.95
C LYS A 23 -6.44 -27.19 4.13
N ALA A 24 -6.66 -25.88 4.13
CA ALA A 24 -7.77 -25.27 3.42
C ALA A 24 -7.52 -25.28 1.90
N LYS A 25 -8.56 -25.56 1.11
CA LYS A 25 -8.47 -25.40 -0.34
C LYS A 25 -8.38 -23.91 -0.68
N VAL A 26 -7.43 -23.53 -1.52
CA VAL A 26 -7.25 -22.11 -1.92
C VAL A 26 -8.53 -21.55 -2.54
N SER A 27 -9.31 -22.36 -3.27
CA SER A 27 -10.58 -21.92 -3.86
C SER A 27 -11.61 -21.45 -2.83
N SER A 28 -11.64 -22.05 -1.63
CA SER A 28 -12.57 -21.70 -0.54
C SER A 28 -12.12 -20.52 0.32
N LEU A 29 -10.92 -19.96 0.08
CA LEU A 29 -10.40 -18.82 0.83
C LEU A 29 -11.03 -17.50 0.36
N SER A 30 -11.18 -16.54 1.29
CA SER A 30 -11.55 -15.17 0.94
C SER A 30 -10.45 -14.50 0.10
N LYS A 31 -10.76 -13.36 -0.53
CA LYS A 31 -9.80 -12.63 -1.35
C LYS A 31 -8.52 -12.26 -0.57
N GLY A 32 -8.66 -11.78 0.67
CA GLY A 32 -7.52 -11.44 1.53
C GLY A 32 -6.65 -12.66 1.86
N TRP A 33 -7.26 -13.80 2.15
CA TRP A 33 -6.52 -15.05 2.38
C TRP A 33 -5.81 -15.54 1.12
N LYS A 34 -6.45 -15.47 -0.05
CA LYS A 34 -5.81 -15.79 -1.34
C LYS A 34 -4.61 -14.88 -1.60
N GLN A 35 -4.72 -13.60 -1.29
CA GLN A 35 -3.63 -12.64 -1.43
C GLN A 35 -2.44 -13.02 -0.54
N ARG A 36 -2.67 -13.39 0.72
CA ARG A 36 -1.61 -13.91 1.60
C ARG A 36 -0.94 -15.14 1.03
N VAL A 37 -1.69 -16.09 0.48
CA VAL A 37 -1.13 -17.28 -0.17
C VAL A 37 -0.27 -16.91 -1.39
N LEU A 38 -0.68 -15.91 -2.18
CA LEU A 38 0.11 -15.43 -3.33
C LEU A 38 1.43 -14.81 -2.88
N ILE A 39 1.42 -13.96 -1.86
CA ILE A 39 2.62 -13.38 -1.26
C ILE A 39 3.50 -14.49 -0.67
N ALA A 40 2.90 -15.46 0.03
CA ALA A 40 3.61 -16.61 0.60
C ALA A 40 4.40 -17.35 -0.47
N ARG A 41 3.75 -17.65 -1.59
CA ARG A 41 4.36 -18.32 -2.74
C ARG A 41 5.56 -17.53 -3.28
N ALA A 42 5.43 -16.21 -3.38
CA ALA A 42 6.51 -15.34 -3.83
C ALA A 42 7.68 -15.28 -2.83
N LEU A 43 7.43 -15.42 -1.53
CA LEU A 43 8.48 -15.40 -0.51
C LEU A 43 9.25 -16.71 -0.34
N LEU A 44 8.72 -17.85 -0.79
CA LEU A 44 9.33 -19.16 -0.53
C LEU A 44 10.80 -19.24 -0.94
N HIS A 45 11.19 -18.58 -2.04
CA HIS A 45 12.54 -18.59 -2.57
C HIS A 45 13.44 -17.46 -2.03
N LYS A 46 13.00 -16.73 -1.00
CA LYS A 46 13.75 -15.60 -0.37
C LYS A 46 14.24 -14.56 -1.41
N PRO A 47 13.32 -13.92 -2.14
CA PRO A 47 13.70 -12.91 -3.12
C PRO A 47 14.44 -11.75 -2.45
N GLN A 48 15.42 -11.18 -3.15
CA GLN A 48 16.02 -9.89 -2.76
C GLN A 48 15.07 -8.73 -3.08
N VAL A 49 14.27 -8.88 -4.16
CA VAL A 49 13.28 -7.89 -4.61
C VAL A 49 11.94 -8.59 -4.84
N LEU A 50 10.88 -8.07 -4.22
CA LEU A 50 9.51 -8.55 -4.34
C LEU A 50 8.66 -7.51 -5.08
N PHE A 51 8.07 -7.91 -6.21
CA PHE A 51 7.12 -7.09 -6.96
C PHE A 51 5.69 -7.43 -6.55
N LEU A 52 4.90 -6.40 -6.23
CA LEU A 52 3.50 -6.52 -5.82
C LEU A 52 2.63 -5.62 -6.69
N ASP A 53 1.75 -6.22 -7.48
CA ASP A 53 0.80 -5.45 -8.29
C ASP A 53 -0.51 -5.27 -7.52
N GLU A 54 -0.85 -4.04 -7.15
CA GLU A 54 -2.10 -3.67 -6.48
C GLU A 54 -2.45 -4.58 -5.27
N PRO A 55 -1.55 -4.72 -4.28
CA PRO A 55 -1.59 -5.82 -3.32
C PRO A 55 -2.81 -5.81 -2.38
N THR A 56 -3.47 -4.67 -2.21
CA THR A 56 -4.64 -4.51 -1.34
C THR A 56 -5.94 -4.30 -2.10
N SER A 57 -5.90 -4.28 -3.44
CA SER A 57 -7.05 -3.91 -4.27
C SER A 57 -8.26 -4.82 -4.06
N GLY A 58 -9.42 -4.20 -3.81
CA GLY A 58 -10.70 -4.85 -3.58
C GLY A 58 -10.75 -5.75 -2.34
N LEU A 59 -9.87 -5.54 -1.38
CA LEU A 59 -9.98 -6.08 -0.02
C LEU A 59 -10.83 -5.13 0.85
N ASP A 60 -11.47 -5.68 1.88
CA ASP A 60 -12.06 -4.86 2.93
C ASP A 60 -10.94 -4.15 3.74
N PRO A 61 -11.25 -3.04 4.45
CA PRO A 61 -10.24 -2.25 5.16
C PRO A 61 -9.39 -3.05 6.15
N ASN A 62 -9.98 -4.02 6.86
CA ASN A 62 -9.25 -4.83 7.83
C ASN A 62 -8.28 -5.79 7.12
N SER A 63 -8.73 -6.47 6.07
CA SER A 63 -7.87 -7.33 5.26
C SER A 63 -6.73 -6.56 4.60
N ALA A 64 -7.01 -5.36 4.06
CA ALA A 64 -6.02 -4.49 3.46
C ALA A 64 -4.95 -4.08 4.49
N SER A 65 -5.36 -3.63 5.68
CA SER A 65 -4.45 -3.29 6.77
C SER A 65 -3.53 -4.46 7.16
N LEU A 66 -4.07 -5.68 7.24
CA LEU A 66 -3.26 -6.86 7.54
C LEU A 66 -2.24 -7.16 6.44
N ILE A 67 -2.60 -7.01 5.17
CA ILE A 67 -1.65 -7.16 4.06
C ILE A 67 -0.54 -6.11 4.14
N ARG A 68 -0.88 -4.84 4.40
CA ARG A 68 0.11 -3.76 4.60
C ARG A 68 1.11 -4.08 5.72
N ASN A 69 0.61 -4.58 6.86
CA ASN A 69 1.47 -5.00 7.97
C ASN A 69 2.41 -6.16 7.60
N HIS A 70 1.92 -7.13 6.81
CA HIS A 70 2.77 -8.20 6.30
C HIS A 70 3.85 -7.67 5.35
N ILE A 71 3.51 -6.74 4.46
CA ILE A 71 4.46 -6.09 3.54
C ILE A 71 5.57 -5.38 4.32
N LYS A 72 5.23 -4.57 5.33
CA LYS A 72 6.21 -3.91 6.21
C LYS A 72 7.15 -4.92 6.88
N ARG A 73 6.60 -5.99 7.46
CA ARG A 73 7.42 -7.04 8.10
C ARG A 73 8.36 -7.73 7.10
N ILE A 74 7.93 -7.96 5.87
CA ILE A 74 8.76 -8.54 4.81
C ILE A 74 9.92 -7.59 4.46
N GLN A 75 9.64 -6.28 4.41
CA GLN A 75 10.66 -5.25 4.17
C GLN A 75 11.66 -5.18 5.33
N GLU A 76 11.20 -5.21 6.58
CA GLU A 76 12.04 -5.28 7.78
C GLU A 76 12.94 -6.54 7.82
N GLU A 77 12.48 -7.66 7.26
CA GLU A 77 13.28 -8.88 7.09
C GLU A 77 14.34 -8.77 5.97
N GLY A 78 14.46 -7.61 5.30
CA GLY A 78 15.51 -7.28 4.34
C GLY A 78 15.14 -7.48 2.87
N THR A 79 13.87 -7.69 2.56
CA THR A 79 13.40 -7.79 1.16
C THR A 79 13.07 -6.40 0.62
N THR A 80 13.66 -6.00 -0.51
CA THR A 80 13.24 -4.76 -1.19
C THR A 80 11.87 -4.98 -1.83
N ILE A 81 10.96 -4.03 -1.68
CA ILE A 81 9.58 -4.13 -2.20
C ILE A 81 9.38 -3.05 -3.27
N VAL A 82 8.84 -3.47 -4.42
CA VAL A 82 8.35 -2.57 -5.46
C VAL A 82 6.87 -2.88 -5.64
N LEU A 83 6.02 -1.91 -5.36
CA LEU A 83 4.57 -2.08 -5.47
C LEU A 83 3.94 -1.02 -6.36
N THR A 84 2.83 -1.39 -6.99
CA THR A 84 1.92 -0.47 -7.67
C THR A 84 0.66 -0.33 -6.84
N THR A 85 0.14 0.89 -6.76
CA THR A 85 -1.14 1.19 -6.14
C THR A 85 -1.69 2.49 -6.71
N HIS A 86 -3.01 2.59 -6.76
CA HIS A 86 -3.73 3.84 -7.01
C HIS A 86 -4.21 4.48 -5.70
N ASP A 87 -3.98 3.84 -4.55
CA ASP A 87 -4.30 4.37 -3.23
C ASP A 87 -3.11 5.19 -2.69
N MET A 88 -3.32 6.50 -2.54
CA MET A 88 -2.29 7.42 -2.06
C MET A 88 -1.91 7.18 -0.59
N HIS A 89 -2.83 6.67 0.23
CA HIS A 89 -2.55 6.35 1.62
C HIS A 89 -1.65 5.10 1.72
N GLU A 90 -1.90 4.09 0.89
CA GLU A 90 -1.01 2.92 0.79
C GLU A 90 0.38 3.31 0.29
N ALA A 91 0.46 4.13 -0.76
CA ALA A 91 1.73 4.61 -1.30
C ALA A 91 2.55 5.35 -0.23
N GLU A 92 1.91 6.23 0.54
CA GLU A 92 2.54 6.95 1.64
C GLU A 92 2.95 6.05 2.80
N GLU A 93 2.10 5.10 3.19
CA GLU A 93 2.33 4.26 4.36
C GLU A 93 3.41 3.20 4.14
N LEU A 94 3.52 2.66 2.93
CA LEU A 94 4.39 1.51 2.63
C LEU A 94 5.72 1.88 1.97
N SER A 95 5.84 3.08 1.40
CA SER A 95 6.94 3.38 0.47
C SER A 95 7.92 4.39 1.05
N ASP A 96 9.20 4.04 1.00
CA ASP A 96 10.29 5.00 1.27
C ASP A 96 10.34 6.09 0.17
N ARG A 97 9.97 5.73 -1.07
CA ARG A 97 9.90 6.63 -2.23
C ARG A 97 8.69 6.27 -3.09
N VAL A 98 8.06 7.27 -3.70
CA VAL A 98 6.89 7.10 -4.57
C VAL A 98 7.21 7.62 -5.96
N GLY A 99 6.90 6.81 -6.97
CA GLY A 99 6.97 7.19 -8.37
C GLY A 99 5.58 7.48 -8.91
N ILE A 100 5.36 8.67 -9.48
CA ILE A 100 4.08 9.02 -10.13
C ILE A 100 4.20 8.71 -11.62
N MET A 101 3.35 7.82 -12.11
CA MET A 101 3.27 7.44 -13.52
C MET A 101 2.11 8.18 -14.21
N HIS A 102 2.38 8.80 -15.35
CA HIS A 102 1.36 9.43 -16.20
C HIS A 102 1.68 9.17 -17.67
N ALA A 103 0.69 8.72 -18.44
CA ALA A 103 0.82 8.43 -19.88
C ALA A 103 2.05 7.56 -20.25
N GLY A 104 2.38 6.57 -19.41
CA GLY A 104 3.52 5.66 -19.63
C GLY A 104 4.88 6.22 -19.24
N ALA A 105 4.96 7.42 -18.67
CA ALA A 105 6.19 8.04 -18.20
C ALA A 105 6.18 8.25 -16.67
N LEU A 106 7.36 8.12 -16.05
CA LEU A 106 7.58 8.49 -14.66
C LEU A 106 7.75 10.01 -14.58
N VAL A 107 6.73 10.72 -14.09
CA VAL A 107 6.68 12.18 -14.07
C VAL A 107 7.22 12.77 -12.76
N ALA A 108 7.27 11.99 -11.69
CA ALA A 108 7.86 12.37 -10.42
C ALA A 108 8.40 11.15 -9.69
N LEU A 109 9.47 11.33 -8.91
CA LEU A 109 10.03 10.30 -8.03
C LEU A 109 10.75 10.95 -6.85
N ASP A 110 10.16 10.86 -5.66
CA ASP A 110 10.75 11.39 -4.43
C ASP A 110 10.17 10.68 -3.21
N GLU A 111 10.58 11.08 -2.01
CA GLU A 111 9.93 10.70 -0.76
C GLU A 111 8.48 11.21 -0.73
N PRO A 112 7.51 10.47 -0.14
CA PRO A 112 6.11 10.86 -0.10
C PRO A 112 5.88 12.29 0.40
N HIS A 113 6.56 12.68 1.48
CA HIS A 113 6.42 14.02 2.05
C HIS A 113 6.91 15.12 1.09
N ARG A 114 8.04 14.90 0.40
CA ARG A 114 8.56 15.86 -0.58
C ARG A 114 7.64 16.01 -1.78
N LEU A 115 7.03 14.91 -2.25
CA LEU A 115 6.02 14.98 -3.30
C LEU A 115 4.78 15.78 -2.86
N LYS A 116 4.34 15.63 -1.61
CA LYS A 116 3.26 16.46 -1.06
C LYS A 116 3.63 17.94 -1.00
N THR A 117 4.87 18.28 -0.68
CA THR A 117 5.32 19.69 -0.70
C THR A 117 5.36 20.26 -2.12
N ILE A 118 5.83 19.49 -3.10
CA ILE A 118 6.00 19.96 -4.49
C ILE A 118 4.67 20.03 -5.23
N TYR A 119 3.82 19.01 -5.06
CA TYR A 119 2.58 18.84 -5.84
C TYR A 119 1.30 19.06 -5.04
N GLY A 120 1.38 19.08 -3.71
CA GLY A 120 0.24 19.34 -2.85
C GLY A 120 -0.22 20.78 -2.99
N LYS A 121 -1.54 20.94 -3.13
CA LYS A 121 -2.19 22.25 -3.05
C LYS A 121 -2.85 22.33 -1.68
N PRO A 122 -2.38 23.20 -0.78
CA PRO A 122 -3.06 23.42 0.48
C PRO A 122 -4.33 24.22 0.17
N GLU A 123 -5.42 23.51 -0.12
CA GLU A 123 -6.69 24.09 -0.49
C GLU A 123 -7.84 23.42 0.26
N ILE A 124 -8.86 24.21 0.60
CA ILE A 124 -10.13 23.72 1.12
C ILE A 124 -11.11 23.71 -0.03
N GLU A 125 -11.55 22.51 -0.41
CA GLU A 125 -12.61 22.34 -1.37
C GLU A 125 -13.94 22.09 -0.64
N VAL A 126 -14.90 22.99 -0.84
CA VAL A 126 -16.25 22.87 -0.30
C VAL A 126 -17.21 22.54 -1.44
N LYS A 127 -17.90 21.41 -1.27
CA LYS A 127 -18.99 20.98 -2.15
C LYS A 127 -20.32 21.18 -1.45
N TYR A 128 -21.18 22.04 -2.00
CA TYR A 128 -22.48 22.35 -1.42
C TYR A 128 -23.58 22.40 -2.49
N GLN A 129 -24.84 22.22 -2.09
CA GLN A 129 -25.99 22.36 -3.00
C GLN A 129 -26.56 23.78 -2.93
N GLN A 130 -26.78 24.38 -4.09
CA GLN A 130 -27.43 25.68 -4.26
C GLN A 130 -28.35 25.61 -5.48
N ASP A 131 -29.64 25.95 -5.32
CA ASP A 131 -30.66 25.93 -6.36
C ASP A 131 -30.74 24.60 -7.15
N GLY A 132 -30.65 23.47 -6.42
CA GLY A 132 -30.66 22.12 -7.01
C GLY A 132 -29.40 21.74 -7.78
N LYS A 133 -28.39 22.60 -7.83
CA LYS A 133 -27.08 22.33 -8.44
C LYS A 133 -26.02 22.11 -7.37
N VAL A 134 -25.11 21.18 -7.63
CA VAL A 134 -23.90 21.01 -6.83
C VAL A 134 -22.89 22.07 -7.25
N VAL A 135 -22.52 22.95 -6.33
CA VAL A 135 -21.46 23.94 -6.49
C VAL A 135 -20.22 23.46 -5.74
N MET A 136 -19.07 23.63 -6.37
CA MET A 136 -17.76 23.30 -5.83
C MET A 136 -16.93 24.57 -5.84
N LYS A 137 -16.38 24.95 -4.68
CA LYS A 137 -15.49 26.09 -4.53
C LYS A 137 -14.24 25.66 -3.78
N SER A 138 -13.09 26.11 -4.25
CA SER A 138 -11.81 25.90 -3.58
C SER A 138 -11.24 27.24 -3.11
N TRP A 139 -10.65 27.25 -1.91
CA TRP A 139 -9.90 28.37 -1.37
C TRP A 139 -8.52 27.90 -0.91
N PRO A 140 -7.45 28.66 -1.20
CA PRO A 140 -6.12 28.35 -0.65
C PRO A 140 -6.14 28.49 0.87
N ILE A 141 -5.49 27.56 1.55
CA ILE A 141 -5.16 27.67 2.97
C ILE A 141 -3.92 28.54 3.06
N ALA A 142 -3.98 29.66 3.80
CA ALA A 142 -2.82 30.53 4.02
C ALA A 142 -1.63 29.71 4.57
N GLU A 143 -0.41 29.97 4.06
CA GLU A 143 0.82 29.22 4.39
C GLU A 143 1.07 29.07 5.90
N GLU A 144 0.62 30.04 6.71
CA GLU A 144 0.75 30.05 8.17
C GLU A 144 -0.02 28.93 8.87
N ALA A 145 -1.15 28.47 8.31
CA ALA A 145 -1.93 27.36 8.85
C ALA A 145 -1.38 25.98 8.42
N VAL A 146 -0.68 25.93 7.28
CA VAL A 146 -0.10 24.70 6.73
C VAL A 146 1.14 24.27 7.52
N ASN A 147 1.99 25.22 7.91
CA ASN A 147 3.16 24.93 8.75
C ASN A 147 2.79 24.37 10.13
N PHE A 148 1.65 24.78 10.70
CA PHE A 148 1.19 24.22 11.98
C PHE A 148 0.79 22.74 11.90
N ALA A 149 0.30 22.26 10.75
CA ALA A 149 -0.10 20.86 10.60
C ALA A 149 1.09 19.90 10.41
N TYR A 150 2.19 20.37 9.81
CA TYR A 150 3.38 19.55 9.55
C TYR A 150 4.42 19.56 10.68
N ILE A 151 4.38 20.52 11.60
CA ILE A 151 5.29 20.57 12.76
C ILE A 151 4.86 19.63 13.90
N TYR A 152 3.60 19.18 13.90
CA TYR A 152 3.02 18.34 14.96
C TYR A 152 2.53 16.95 14.50
N GLY A 153 2.89 16.52 13.28
CA GLY A 153 2.50 15.23 12.69
C GLY A 153 3.64 14.23 12.62
#